data_AF-A0A528D8A4-F1
#
_entry.id   AF-A0A528D8A4-F1
#
_cell.length_a   1.000
_cell.length_b   1.000
_cell.length_c   1.000
_cell.angle_alpha   90.00
_cell.angle_beta   90.00
_cell.angle_gamma   90.00
#
_symmetry.space_group_name_H-M   'P 1'
#
loop_
_entity.id
_entity.type
_entity.pdbx_description
1 polymer ?
#
loop_
_entity_poly.entity_id
_entity_poly.type
_entity_poly.pdbx_seq_one_letter_code
_entity_poly.pdbx_strand_id
1 'polypeptide(L)'
;TEVRYKGTKSAVVSPDYAEATKFADIWLNPKQGTDAALALAMGHVILREYHLDRTVSYFDDYARRYTDMPFLVRLAERDGRLVPERLLRASEIGG
;
A
#
# COMPACT_ATOMS: atom_id res chain seq x y z
N THR A 1 20.04 8.97 -14.63
CA THR A 1 21.40 8.90 -14.04
C THR A 1 21.73 10.11 -13.19
N GLU A 2 21.32 11.33 -13.58
CA GLU A 2 21.69 12.59 -12.90
C GLU A 2 21.14 12.75 -11.48
N VAL A 3 19.93 12.27 -11.20
CA VAL A 3 19.31 12.38 -9.87
C VAL A 3 20.05 11.60 -8.77
N ARG A 4 20.82 10.57 -9.15
CA ARG A 4 21.64 9.78 -8.21
C ARG A 4 22.79 10.60 -7.64
N TYR A 5 23.38 11.50 -8.44
CA TYR A 5 24.39 12.45 -7.94
C TYR A 5 23.82 13.42 -6.91
N LYS A 6 22.49 13.58 -6.88
CA LYS A 6 21.76 14.34 -5.86
C LYS A 6 21.32 13.47 -4.65
N GLY A 7 21.87 12.27 -4.50
CA GLY A 7 21.63 11.38 -3.35
C GLY A 7 20.34 10.56 -3.40
N THR A 8 19.61 10.57 -4.52
CA THR A 8 18.42 9.73 -4.68
C THR A 8 18.82 8.27 -4.91
N LYS A 9 18.29 7.37 -4.08
CA LYS A 9 18.47 5.92 -4.23
C LYS A 9 17.46 5.36 -5.24
N SER A 10 17.90 4.46 -6.11
CA SER A 10 17.07 3.77 -7.10
C SER A 10 16.95 2.27 -6.84
N ALA A 11 15.76 1.74 -7.10
CA ALA A 11 15.49 0.31 -7.09
C ALA A 11 14.87 -0.09 -8.43
N VAL A 12 15.29 -1.23 -8.97
CA VAL A 12 14.65 -1.87 -10.13
C VAL A 12 14.02 -3.18 -9.68
N VAL A 13 12.74 -3.35 -10.00
CA VAL A 13 11.97 -4.57 -9.73
C VAL A 13 11.69 -5.22 -11.09
N SER A 14 12.39 -6.30 -11.40
CA SER A 14 12.28 -6.99 -12.69
C SER A 14 12.65 -8.47 -12.56
N PRO A 15 11.90 -9.41 -13.18
CA PRO A 15 12.19 -10.84 -13.13
C PRO A 15 13.49 -11.22 -13.87
N ASP A 16 13.95 -10.36 -14.78
CA ASP A 16 15.17 -10.50 -15.55
C ASP A 16 16.13 -9.33 -15.28
N TYR A 17 17.40 -9.50 -15.63
CA TYR A 17 18.40 -8.44 -15.48
C TYR A 17 18.29 -7.46 -16.66
N ALA A 18 17.22 -6.68 -16.67
CA ALA A 18 16.94 -5.68 -17.69
C ALA A 18 18.00 -4.56 -17.71
N GLU A 19 18.12 -3.83 -18.82
CA GLU A 19 19.14 -2.78 -18.99
C GLU A 19 19.13 -1.73 -17.87
N ALA A 20 17.94 -1.33 -17.41
CA ALA A 20 17.76 -0.38 -16.32
C ALA A 20 18.44 -0.81 -15.01
N THR A 21 18.54 -2.14 -14.78
CA THR A 21 19.13 -2.73 -13.58
C THR A 21 20.59 -2.37 -13.40
N LYS A 22 21.33 -2.19 -14.50
CA LYS A 22 22.74 -1.77 -14.48
C LYS A 22 22.93 -0.39 -13.82
N PHE A 23 21.87 0.41 -13.77
CA PHE A 23 21.87 1.75 -13.21
C PHE A 23 21.12 1.84 -11.88
N ALA A 24 20.70 0.72 -11.30
CA ALA A 24 20.00 0.69 -10.02
C ALA A 24 20.97 0.53 -8.84
N ASP A 25 20.64 1.09 -7.67
CA ASP A 25 21.37 0.78 -6.44
C ASP A 25 20.97 -0.59 -5.88
N ILE A 26 19.72 -1.01 -6.14
CA ILE A 26 19.18 -2.32 -5.75
C ILE A 26 18.39 -2.93 -6.90
N TRP A 27 18.59 -4.22 -7.12
CA TRP A 27 17.75 -5.04 -7.99
C TRP A 27 16.94 -6.05 -7.15
N LEU A 28 15.63 -6.05 -7.34
CA LEU A 28 14.73 -7.07 -6.82
C LEU A 28 14.21 -7.91 -7.99
N ASN A 29 14.33 -9.23 -7.86
CA ASN A 29 13.92 -10.19 -8.87
C ASN A 29 12.77 -11.06 -8.35
N PRO A 30 11.53 -10.53 -8.30
CA PRO A 30 10.36 -11.37 -8.03
C PRO A 30 10.06 -12.24 -9.25
N LYS A 31 9.41 -13.38 -9.01
CA LYS A 31 8.85 -14.17 -10.11
C LYS A 31 7.83 -13.30 -10.87
N GLN A 32 7.89 -13.33 -12.19
CA GLN A 32 6.96 -12.56 -13.03
C GLN A 32 5.49 -12.81 -12.65
N GLY A 33 4.72 -11.74 -12.46
CA GLY A 33 3.31 -11.82 -12.07
C GLY A 33 3.09 -11.98 -10.56
N THR A 34 4.14 -12.04 -9.74
CA THR A 34 4.03 -12.07 -8.27
C THR A 34 4.37 -10.74 -7.60
N ASP A 35 4.48 -9.66 -8.36
CA ASP A 35 4.83 -8.31 -7.87
C ASP A 35 3.84 -7.81 -6.81
N ALA A 36 2.56 -8.18 -6.93
CA ALA A 36 1.53 -7.87 -5.93
C ALA A 36 1.85 -8.47 -4.56
N ALA A 37 2.44 -9.67 -4.51
CA ALA A 37 2.83 -10.29 -3.24
C ALA A 37 3.97 -9.52 -2.55
N LEU A 38 4.96 -9.07 -3.34
CA LEU A 38 6.02 -8.18 -2.84
C LEU A 38 5.44 -6.85 -2.34
N ALA A 39 4.54 -6.23 -3.11
CA ALA A 39 3.90 -4.98 -2.74
C ALA A 39 3.04 -5.10 -1.46
N LEU A 40 2.30 -6.20 -1.29
CA LEU A 40 1.53 -6.48 -0.08
C LEU A 40 2.45 -6.65 1.14
N ALA A 41 3.58 -7.33 0.99
CA ALA A 41 4.56 -7.47 2.07
C ALA A 41 5.20 -6.12 2.45
N MET A 42 5.52 -5.28 1.46
CA MET A 42 5.99 -3.91 1.72
C MET A 42 4.92 -3.08 2.43
N GLY A 43 3.67 -3.12 1.96
CA GLY A 43 2.53 -2.45 2.57
C GLY A 43 2.29 -2.91 4.00
N HIS A 44 2.44 -4.20 4.29
CA HIS A 44 2.35 -4.75 5.64
C HIS A 44 3.35 -4.09 6.60
N VAL A 45 4.62 -4.01 6.21
CA VAL A 45 5.66 -3.37 7.04
C VAL A 45 5.38 -1.88 7.22
N ILE A 46 4.98 -1.18 6.14
CA ILE A 46 4.63 0.24 6.21
C ILE A 46 3.48 0.48 7.21
N LEU A 47 2.39 -0.28 7.12
CA LEU A 47 1.26 -0.14 8.04
C LEU A 47 1.65 -0.51 9.47
N ARG A 48 2.38 -1.63 9.65
CA ARG A 48 2.78 -2.11 10.96
C ARG A 48 3.67 -1.10 11.68
N GLU A 49 4.72 -0.65 11.01
CA GLU A 49 5.70 0.24 11.64
C GLU A 49 5.20 1.68 11.74
N TYR A 50 4.53 2.22 10.72
CA TYR A 50 4.28 3.67 10.60
C TYR A 50 2.84 4.12 10.82
N HIS A 51 1.91 3.17 10.96
CA HIS A 51 0.53 3.45 11.36
C HIS A 51 0.13 2.80 12.69
N LEU A 52 0.84 1.74 13.14
CA LEU A 52 0.53 1.02 14.38
C LEU A 52 1.61 1.18 15.46
N ASP A 53 2.83 0.69 15.25
CA ASP A 53 3.89 0.68 16.28
C ASP A 53 4.38 2.10 16.59
N ARG A 54 4.57 2.93 15.54
CA ARG A 54 4.59 4.39 15.66
C ARG A 54 3.58 4.97 14.68
N THR A 55 2.83 5.98 15.10
CA THR A 55 1.98 6.72 14.18
C THR A 55 2.73 7.95 13.68
N VAL A 56 3.07 7.98 12.39
CA VAL A 56 3.70 9.16 11.77
C VAL A 56 2.62 10.17 11.41
N SER A 57 2.68 11.37 12.02
CA SER A 57 1.64 12.40 11.90
C SER A 57 1.32 12.76 10.45
N TYR A 58 2.33 12.92 9.59
CA TYR A 58 2.13 13.20 8.18
C TYR A 58 1.36 12.09 7.45
N PHE A 59 1.64 10.81 7.76
CA PHE A 59 0.97 9.69 7.10
C PHE A 59 -0.47 9.51 7.60
N ASP A 60 -0.72 9.62 8.91
CA ASP A 60 -2.08 9.52 9.47
C ASP A 60 -2.98 10.62 8.92
N ASP A 61 -2.48 11.85 8.96
CA ASP A 61 -3.22 13.01 8.50
C ASP A 61 -3.51 12.96 6.99
N TYR A 62 -2.52 12.53 6.18
CA TYR A 62 -2.74 12.32 4.76
C TYR A 62 -3.81 11.24 4.50
N ALA A 63 -3.68 10.07 5.13
CA ALA A 63 -4.62 8.97 4.97
C ALA A 63 -6.04 9.39 5.38
N ARG A 64 -6.17 10.12 6.49
CA ARG A 64 -7.46 10.60 6.99
C ARG A 64 -8.14 11.61 6.07
N ARG A 65 -7.38 12.50 5.42
CA ARG A 65 -7.94 13.59 4.62
C ARG A 65 -8.13 13.25 3.15
N TYR A 66 -7.28 12.39 2.60
CA TYR A 66 -7.15 12.21 1.15
C TYR A 66 -7.43 10.79 0.67
N THR A 67 -7.87 9.89 1.56
CA THR A 67 -8.27 8.53 1.19
C THR A 67 -9.65 8.20 1.75
N ASP A 68 -10.21 7.09 1.29
CA ASP A 68 -11.47 6.51 1.79
C ASP A 68 -11.26 5.61 3.03
N MET A 69 -10.05 5.50 3.57
CA MET A 69 -9.77 4.74 4.81
C MET A 69 -10.68 5.08 6.00
N PRO A 70 -11.07 6.35 6.27
CA PRO A 70 -11.94 6.65 7.41
C PRO A 70 -13.43 6.39 7.13
N PHE A 71 -13.80 5.90 5.94
CA PHE A 71 -15.20 5.68 5.59
C PHE A 71 -15.72 4.38 6.19
N LEU A 72 -17.02 4.37 6.52
CA LEU A 72 -17.68 3.22 7.10
C LEU A 72 -18.08 2.21 6.02
N VAL A 73 -17.87 0.92 6.29
CA VAL A 73 -18.26 -0.21 5.43
C VAL A 73 -19.37 -1.00 6.11
N ARG A 74 -20.44 -1.31 5.36
CA ARG A 74 -21.52 -2.19 5.78
C ARG A 74 -21.06 -3.65 5.71
N LEU A 75 -21.33 -4.41 6.76
CA LEU A 75 -21.10 -5.86 6.81
C LEU A 75 -22.42 -6.62 6.59
N ALA A 76 -22.35 -7.71 5.82
CA ALA A 76 -23.49 -8.60 5.56
C ALA A 76 -23.18 -10.01 6.09
N GLU A 77 -24.20 -10.71 6.58
CA GLU A 77 -24.06 -12.12 6.95
C GLU A 77 -24.09 -13.01 5.70
N ARG A 78 -23.11 -13.91 5.61
CA ARG A 78 -23.02 -14.95 4.57
C ARG A 78 -22.36 -16.19 5.15
N ASP A 79 -23.02 -17.34 5.04
CA ASP A 79 -22.51 -18.63 5.52
C ASP A 79 -22.03 -18.61 7.00
N GLY A 80 -22.76 -17.90 7.87
CA GLY A 80 -22.42 -17.74 9.28
C GLY A 80 -21.23 -16.81 9.57
N ARG A 81 -20.81 -15.99 8.61
CA ARG A 81 -19.71 -15.01 8.74
C ARG A 81 -20.15 -13.62 8.31
N LEU A 82 -19.49 -12.59 8.84
CA LEU A 82 -19.63 -11.22 8.37
C LEU A 82 -18.64 -10.97 7.21
N VAL A 83 -19.14 -10.46 6.09
CA VAL A 83 -18.32 -10.07 4.92
C VAL A 83 -18.53 -8.60 4.58
N PRO A 84 -17.48 -7.89 4.12
CA PRO A 84 -17.65 -6.50 3.65
C PRO A 84 -18.53 -6.48 2.39
N GLU A 85 -19.55 -5.62 2.40
CA GLU A 85 -20.48 -5.47 1.28
C GLU A 85 -20.18 -4.19 0.48
N ARG A 86 -20.46 -3.03 1.06
CA ARG A 86 -20.31 -1.72 0.41
C ARG A 86 -20.10 -0.61 1.43
N LEU A 87 -19.67 0.56 0.96
CA LEU A 87 -19.64 1.77 1.78
C LEU A 87 -21.04 2.13 2.30
N LEU A 88 -21.11 2.55 3.56
CA LEU A 88 -22.32 3.07 4.18
C LEU A 88 -22.69 4.41 3.54
N ARG A 89 -23.97 4.61 3.24
CA ARG A 89 -24.48 5.87 2.66
C ARG A 89 -25.26 6.66 3.72
N ALA A 90 -25.22 7.99 3.59
CA ALA A 90 -25.93 8.88 4.51
C ALA A 90 -27.44 8.59 4.58
N SER A 91 -28.06 8.12 3.49
CA SER A 91 -29.47 7.74 3.43
C SER A 91 -29.85 6.54 4.32
N GLU A 92 -28.87 5.85 4.90
CA GLU A 92 -29.09 4.66 5.73
C GLU A 92 -28.94 4.93 7.22
N ILE A 93 -28.59 6.16 7.61
CA ILE A 93 -28.51 6.59 9.01
C ILE A 93 -29.73 7.49 9.28
N GLY A 94 -30.44 7.22 10.37
CA GLY A 94 -31.52 8.11 10.84
C GLY A 94 -30.96 9.46 11.26
N GLY A 95 -31.65 10.54 10.87
CA GLY A 95 -31.33 11.91 11.28
C GLY A 95 -31.73 12.22 12.72
#